data_AF-A0A2U8PDD9-F1
#
_entry.id   AF-A0A2U8PDD9-F1
#
_cell.length_a   1.000
_cell.length_b   1.000
_cell.length_c   1.000
_cell.angle_alpha   90.00
_cell.angle_beta   90.00
_cell.angle_gamma   90.00
#
_symmetry.space_group_name_H-M   'P 1'
#
loop_
_entity.id
_entity.type
_entity.pdbx_description
1 polymer ?
#
loop_
_entity_poly.entity_id
_entity_poly.type
_entity_poly.pdbx_seq_one_letter_code
_entity_poly.pdbx_strand_id
1 'polypeptide(L)'
;MTLQQIVLDFEAAALRAVASGGSPSDVERARDDAVERLRELKTGADSDLLEAIFSAALEIDTKSTMAKQTIGTVDKQRKASNR
;
A
#
# COMPACT_ATOMS: atom_id res chain seq x y z
N MET A 1 10.81 -11.73 -9.45
CA MET A 1 10.17 -10.62 -8.71
C MET A 1 11.09 -10.25 -7.57
N THR A 2 11.38 -8.97 -7.35
CA THR A 2 12.25 -8.51 -6.24
C THR A 2 11.42 -7.84 -5.15
N LEU A 3 11.95 -7.80 -3.93
CA LEU A 3 11.33 -7.08 -2.81
C LEU A 3 11.05 -5.61 -3.16
N GLN A 4 12.03 -4.94 -3.77
CA GLN A 4 11.91 -3.56 -4.23
C GLN A 4 10.73 -3.36 -5.20
N GLN A 5 10.54 -4.28 -6.14
CA GLN A 5 9.46 -4.17 -7.12
C GLN A 5 8.09 -4.25 -6.45
N ILE A 6 7.92 -5.10 -5.43
CA ILE A 6 6.65 -5.23 -4.69
C ILE A 6 6.29 -3.90 -4.01
N VAL A 7 7.27 -3.27 -3.34
CA VAL A 7 7.06 -2.00 -2.65
C VAL A 7 6.71 -0.89 -3.66
N LEU A 8 7.47 -0.78 -4.75
CA LEU A 8 7.23 0.24 -5.78
C LEU A 8 5.87 0.07 -6.48
N ASP A 9 5.46 -1.16 -6.78
CA ASP A 9 4.15 -1.45 -7.38
C ASP A 9 3.02 -0.99 -6.46
N PHE A 10 3.11 -1.33 -5.17
CA PHE A 10 2.15 -0.91 -4.16
C PHE A 10 2.11 0.63 -4.04
N GLU A 11 3.26 1.28 -3.92
CA GLU A 11 3.35 2.74 -3.81
C GLU A 11 2.71 3.44 -5.00
N ALA A 12 3.01 2.97 -6.22
CA ALA A 12 2.45 3.52 -7.44
C ALA A 12 0.92 3.36 -7.46
N ALA A 13 0.39 2.23 -7.01
CA ALA A 13 -1.06 2.01 -6.90
C ALA A 13 -1.70 2.93 -5.84
N ALA A 14 -1.10 3.03 -4.65
CA ALA A 14 -1.59 3.88 -3.57
C ALA A 14 -1.57 5.36 -3.96
N LEU A 15 -0.48 5.84 -4.58
CA LEU A 15 -0.37 7.22 -5.05
C LEU A 15 -1.39 7.54 -6.14
N ARG A 16 -1.62 6.63 -7.09
CA ARG A 16 -2.68 6.81 -8.10
C ARG A 16 -4.06 6.96 -7.44
N ALA A 17 -4.39 6.11 -6.48
CA ALA A 17 -5.66 6.19 -5.76
C ALA A 17 -5.81 7.50 -4.98
N VAL A 18 -4.76 7.96 -4.31
CA VAL A 18 -4.76 9.26 -3.62
C VAL A 18 -4.93 10.41 -4.62
N ALA A 19 -4.14 10.43 -5.69
CA ALA A 19 -4.15 11.52 -6.68
C ALA A 19 -5.50 11.65 -7.40
N SER A 20 -6.17 10.55 -7.70
CA SER A 20 -7.50 10.56 -8.32
C SER A 20 -8.63 10.86 -7.33
N GLY A 21 -8.36 10.83 -6.02
CA GLY A 21 -9.40 10.76 -4.99
C GLY A 21 -10.26 9.49 -5.14
N GLY A 22 -9.61 8.37 -5.47
CA GLY A 22 -10.23 7.05 -5.65
C GLY A 22 -10.74 6.44 -4.34
N SER A 23 -10.94 5.12 -4.30
CA SER A 23 -11.53 4.44 -3.14
C SER A 23 -10.45 3.92 -2.17
N PRO A 24 -10.68 3.98 -0.84
CA PRO A 24 -9.87 3.26 0.14
C PRO A 24 -9.77 1.75 -0.14
N SER A 25 -10.78 1.16 -0.79
CA SER A 25 -10.78 -0.26 -1.16
C SER A 25 -9.72 -0.61 -2.21
N ASP A 26 -9.36 0.34 -3.09
CA ASP A 26 -8.35 0.09 -4.11
C ASP A 26 -6.95 0.05 -3.49
N VAL A 27 -6.73 0.87 -2.44
CA VAL A 27 -5.52 0.82 -1.62
C VAL A 27 -5.44 -0.50 -0.84
N GLU A 28 -6.56 -0.97 -0.30
CA GLU A 28 -6.61 -2.27 0.40
C GLU A 28 -6.27 -3.43 -0.53
N ARG A 29 -6.83 -3.46 -1.73
CA ARG A 29 -6.52 -4.49 -2.73
C ARG A 29 -5.03 -4.49 -3.10
N ALA A 30 -4.45 -3.31 -3.34
CA ALA A 30 -3.03 -3.20 -3.65
C ALA A 30 -2.14 -3.66 -2.48
N ARG A 31 -2.54 -3.40 -1.24
CA ARG A 31 -1.86 -3.90 -0.03
C ARG A 31 -1.92 -5.43 0.03
N ASP A 32 -3.10 -6.02 -0.15
CA ASP A 32 -3.29 -7.47 -0.08
C ASP A 32 -2.47 -8.19 -1.16
N ASP A 33 -2.48 -7.67 -2.40
CA ASP A 33 -1.67 -8.18 -3.50
C ASP A 33 -0.16 -8.12 -3.17
N ALA A 34 0.30 -7.03 -2.56
CA ALA A 34 1.70 -6.88 -2.16
C ALA A 34 2.08 -7.85 -1.02
N VAL A 35 1.21 -8.00 -0.01
CA VAL A 35 1.42 -8.94 1.10
C VAL A 35 1.49 -10.38 0.60
N GLU A 36 0.67 -10.76 -0.37
CA GLU A 36 0.74 -12.10 -0.95
C GLU A 36 2.08 -12.34 -1.67
N ARG A 37 2.54 -11.38 -2.47
CA ARG A 37 3.87 -11.45 -3.11
C ARG A 37 5.03 -11.49 -2.11
N LEU A 38 4.90 -10.82 -0.97
CA LEU A 38 5.88 -10.91 0.13
C LEU A 38 5.91 -12.31 0.75
N ARG A 39 4.74 -12.97 0.91
CA ARG A 39 4.66 -14.34 1.41
C ARG A 39 5.30 -15.34 0.47
N GLU A 40 5.13 -15.14 -0.84
CA GLU A 40 5.80 -15.96 -1.85
C GLU A 40 7.33 -15.82 -1.73
N LEU A 41 7.85 -14.58 -1.64
CA LEU A 41 9.29 -14.32 -1.46
C LEU A 41 9.86 -14.86 -0.16
N LYS A 42 9.06 -14.92 0.90
CA LYS A 42 9.46 -15.46 2.21
C LYS A 42 9.87 -16.94 2.11
N THR A 43 9.28 -17.69 1.18
CA THR A 43 9.55 -19.12 1.03
C THR A 43 10.96 -19.33 0.46
N GLY A 44 11.91 -19.72 1.31
CA GLY A 44 13.32 -19.92 0.93
C GLY A 44 14.23 -18.71 1.19
N ALA A 45 13.75 -17.69 1.89
CA ALA A 45 14.55 -16.54 2.30
C ALA A 45 15.53 -16.88 3.44
N ASP A 46 16.73 -16.31 3.37
CA ASP A 46 17.66 -16.28 4.50
C ASP A 46 17.25 -15.23 5.54
N SER A 47 18.01 -15.14 6.65
CA SER A 47 17.69 -14.24 7.77
C SER A 47 17.65 -12.76 7.35
N ASP A 48 18.60 -12.33 6.52
CA ASP A 48 18.71 -10.93 6.12
C ASP A 48 17.56 -10.55 5.17
N LEU A 49 17.22 -11.45 4.24
CA LEU A 49 16.06 -11.26 3.36
C LEU A 49 14.74 -11.31 4.13
N LEU A 50 14.63 -12.16 5.16
CA LEU A 50 13.45 -12.20 6.03
C LEU A 50 13.24 -10.87 6.77
N GLU A 51 14.30 -10.29 7.33
CA GLU A 51 14.23 -8.98 7.99
C GLU A 51 13.77 -7.90 7.00
N ALA A 52 14.35 -7.87 5.81
CA ALA A 52 13.95 -6.93 4.77
C ALA A 52 12.48 -7.11 4.34
N ILE A 53 11.99 -8.35 4.23
CA ILE A 53 10.58 -8.66 3.95
C ILE A 53 9.67 -8.12 5.05
N PHE A 54 10.03 -8.28 6.33
CA PHE A 54 9.25 -7.74 7.44
C PHE A 54 9.24 -6.21 7.46
N SER A 55 10.37 -5.56 7.20
CA SER A 55 10.44 -4.09 7.07
C SER A 55 9.55 -3.59 5.93
N ALA A 56 9.58 -4.25 4.76
CA ALA A 56 8.72 -3.90 3.64
C ALA A 56 7.23 -4.09 3.94
N ALA A 57 6.85 -5.15 4.67
CA ALA A 57 5.47 -5.37 5.09
C ALA A 57 4.97 -4.24 6.01
N LEU A 58 5.80 -3.80 6.96
CA LEU A 58 5.47 -2.69 7.86
C LEU A 58 5.34 -1.36 7.09
N GLU A 59 6.21 -1.13 6.12
CA GLU A 59 6.16 0.04 5.25
C GLU A 59 4.86 0.09 4.42
N ILE A 60 4.50 -1.04 3.80
CA ILE A 60 3.27 -1.18 3.02
C ILE A 60 2.04 -0.92 3.88
N ASP A 61 1.97 -1.49 5.09
CA ASP A 61 0.83 -1.31 6.00
C ASP A 61 0.68 0.15 6.46
N THR A 62 1.80 0.77 6.81
CA THR A 62 1.87 2.18 7.22
C THR A 62 1.38 3.09 6.09
N LYS A 63 1.91 2.92 4.88
CA LYS A 63 1.54 3.71 3.71
C LYS A 63 0.10 3.47 3.26
N SER A 64 -0.41 2.24 3.39
CA SER A 64 -1.82 1.93 3.13
C SER A 64 -2.74 2.71 4.06
N THR A 65 -2.42 2.73 5.35
CA THR A 65 -3.17 3.52 6.35
C THR A 65 -3.18 5.00 6.02
N MET A 66 -2.02 5.58 5.71
CA MET A 66 -1.89 6.99 5.33
C MET A 66 -2.69 7.33 4.06
N ALA A 67 -2.61 6.49 3.03
CA ALA A 67 -3.34 6.68 1.78
C ALA A 67 -4.86 6.65 1.99
N LYS A 68 -5.37 5.65 2.73
CA LYS A 68 -6.81 5.55 3.06
C LYS A 68 -7.31 6.75 3.86
N GLN A 69 -6.54 7.23 4.84
CA GLN A 69 -6.88 8.42 5.62
C GLN A 69 -6.90 9.69 4.75
N THR A 70 -5.94 9.83 3.85
CA THR A 70 -5.86 10.97 2.93
C THR A 70 -7.08 11.00 2.01
N ILE A 71 -7.41 9.87 1.38
CA ILE A 71 -8.61 9.73 0.54
C ILE A 71 -9.88 10.09 1.33
N GLY A 72 -10.06 9.54 2.53
CA GLY A 72 -11.22 9.84 3.37
C GLY A 72 -11.31 11.31 3.79
N THR A 73 -10.18 11.99 3.95
CA THR A 73 -10.14 13.44 4.26
C THR A 73 -10.55 14.28 3.05
N VAL A 74 -10.04 13.94 1.86
CA VAL A 74 -10.39 14.63 0.61
C VAL A 74 -11.87 14.47 0.29
N ASP A 75 -12.45 13.28 0.48
CA ASP A 75 -13.88 13.03 0.27
C ASP A 75 -14.76 13.87 1.20
N LYS A 76 -14.40 13.95 2.50
CA LYS A 76 -15.10 14.80 3.47
C LYS A 76 -15.06 16.29 3.08
N GLN A 77 -13.90 16.78 2.64
CA GLN A 77 -13.74 18.16 2.19
C GLN A 77 -14.60 18.47 0.96
N ARG A 78 -14.59 17.60 -0.06
CA ARG A 78 -15.44 17.76 -1.26
C ARG A 78 -16.93 17.83 -0.91
N LYS A 79 -17.39 16.98 0.01
CA LYS A 79 -18.80 16.98 0.46
C LYS A 79 -19.18 18.23 1.25
N ALA A 80 -18.23 18.85 1.96
CA ALA A 80 -18.47 20.08 2.70
C ALA A 80 -18.51 21.32 1.79
N SER A 81 -17.72 21.36 0.71
CA SER A 81 -17.69 22.50 -0.23
C SER A 81 -18.87 22.57 -1.20
N ASN A 82 -19.61 21.47 -1.38
CA ASN A 82 -20.78 21.40 -2.29
C ASN A 82 -22.14 21.55 -1.57
N ARG A 83 -22.13 21.96 -0.30
CA ARG A 83 -23.32 22.27 0.50
C ARG A 83 -23.46 23.77 0.66
#